data_AF-A0A934RBG3-F1
#
_entry.id   AF-A0A934RBG3-F1
#
_cell.length_a   1.000
_cell.length_b   1.000
_cell.length_c   1.000
_cell.angle_alpha   90.00
_cell.angle_beta   90.00
_cell.angle_gamma   90.00
#
_symmetry.space_group_name_H-M   'P 1'
#
loop_
_entity.id
_entity.type
_entity.pdbx_description
1 polymer ?
#
loop_
_entity_poly.entity_id
_entity_poly.type
_entity_poly.pdbx_seq_one_letter_code
_entity_poly.pdbx_strand_id
1 'polypeptide(L)'
;MSVIQDVFSYAVRGNGKFILIIGSVIHVMSYLMGFAPLIGIIANWILFAYFCAIYFQIIETTATGSTEAPEFPEISNPVGDLLVPMCKVCGVALAVFSPLIAYLFAVDTPSAGVVFALAGAAAVYFPMAMMAVVVLGYLGAMGPQIVVPAICRAGGLYWLSVFLLLMLYLGQIYVVDAVEGIPFLGQIVSAVVSMYLLMTNGRMLGIIYRERREEMGWI
;
A
#
# COMPACT_ATOMS: atom_id res chain seq x y z
N MET A 1 -18.22 -1.01 16.16
CA MET A 1 -16.83 -1.54 16.22
C MET A 1 -15.89 -0.35 16.29
N SER A 2 -14.81 -0.39 17.08
CA SER A 2 -13.82 0.70 17.05
C SER A 2 -13.11 0.76 15.69
N VAL A 3 -12.61 1.92 15.28
CA VAL A 3 -11.88 2.10 14.01
C VAL A 3 -10.71 1.12 13.90
N ILE A 4 -9.97 0.93 14.99
CA ILE A 4 -8.86 -0.02 15.06
C ILE A 4 -9.36 -1.45 14.81
N GLN A 5 -10.40 -1.90 15.52
CA GLN A 5 -10.94 -3.24 15.30
C GLN A 5 -11.44 -3.41 13.85
N ASP A 6 -12.03 -2.38 13.24
CA ASP A 6 -12.49 -2.43 11.84
C ASP A 6 -11.33 -2.65 10.88
N VAL A 7 -10.26 -1.87 11.04
CA VAL A 7 -9.08 -1.97 10.18
C VAL A 7 -8.42 -3.36 10.28
N PHE A 8 -8.20 -3.87 11.48
CA PHE A 8 -7.51 -5.16 11.67
C PHE A 8 -8.37 -6.38 11.31
N SER A 9 -9.69 -6.28 11.43
CA SER A 9 -10.59 -7.39 11.06
C SER A 9 -10.99 -7.37 9.58
N TYR A 10 -10.72 -6.29 8.85
CA TYR A 10 -11.16 -6.09 7.47
C TYR A 10 -10.76 -7.25 6.53
N ALA A 11 -9.49 -7.64 6.55
CA ALA A 11 -8.98 -8.71 5.69
C ALA A 11 -9.54 -10.10 6.03
N VAL A 12 -10.06 -10.29 7.25
CA VAL A 12 -10.60 -11.57 7.73
C VAL A 12 -12.12 -11.54 7.88
N ARG A 13 -12.81 -10.51 7.39
CA ARG A 13 -14.26 -10.34 7.47
C ARG A 13 -14.90 -10.32 6.08
N GLY A 14 -16.08 -10.91 5.94
CA GLY A 14 -16.88 -10.89 4.70
C GLY A 14 -16.06 -11.33 3.48
N ASN A 15 -16.19 -10.57 2.39
CA ASN A 15 -15.42 -10.78 1.16
C ASN A 15 -13.90 -10.64 1.31
N GLY A 16 -13.41 -10.00 2.38
CA GLY A 16 -11.99 -9.83 2.63
C GLY A 16 -11.23 -11.15 2.74
N LYS A 17 -11.87 -12.19 3.29
CA LYS A 17 -11.26 -13.54 3.40
C LYS A 17 -10.90 -14.12 2.04
N PHE A 18 -11.75 -13.91 1.03
CA PHE A 18 -11.52 -14.42 -0.32
C PHE A 18 -10.37 -13.67 -0.98
N ILE A 19 -10.32 -12.34 -0.86
CA ILE A 19 -9.19 -11.56 -1.37
C ILE A 19 -7.89 -11.96 -0.68
N LEU A 20 -7.91 -12.14 0.65
CA LEU A 20 -6.74 -12.55 1.40
C LEU A 20 -6.22 -13.91 0.92
N ILE A 21 -7.08 -14.93 0.84
CA ILE A 21 -6.66 -16.28 0.44
C ILE A 21 -6.21 -16.31 -1.02
N ILE A 22 -7.05 -15.83 -1.95
CA ILE A 22 -6.75 -15.89 -3.39
C ILE A 22 -5.55 -15.00 -3.71
N GLY A 23 -5.48 -13.80 -3.14
CA GLY A 23 -4.35 -12.89 -3.28
C GLY A 23 -3.04 -13.50 -2.75
N SER A 24 -3.10 -14.24 -1.64
CA SER A 24 -1.93 -14.95 -1.10
C SER A 24 -1.47 -16.07 -2.03
N VAL A 25 -2.40 -16.83 -2.61
CA VAL A 25 -2.08 -17.86 -3.61
C VAL A 25 -1.42 -17.21 -4.84
N ILE A 26 -2.00 -16.13 -5.36
CA ILE A 26 -1.43 -15.37 -6.49
C ILE A 26 -0.02 -14.85 -6.15
N HIS A 27 0.21 -14.39 -4.92
CA HIS A 27 1.52 -13.93 -4.47
C HIS A 27 2.54 -15.07 -4.40
N VAL A 28 2.16 -16.25 -3.92
CA VAL A 28 3.03 -17.45 -3.99
C VAL A 28 3.32 -17.84 -5.43
N MET A 29 2.33 -17.75 -6.32
CA MET A 29 2.54 -18.00 -7.75
C MET A 29 3.52 -17.00 -8.37
N SER A 30 3.47 -15.72 -7.97
CA SER A 30 4.44 -14.69 -8.38
C SER A 30 5.88 -15.09 -8.02
N TYR A 31 6.08 -15.61 -6.80
CA TYR A 31 7.37 -16.15 -6.37
C TYR A 31 7.84 -17.31 -7.25
N LEU A 32 6.95 -18.27 -7.55
CA LEU A 32 7.28 -19.42 -8.41
C LEU A 32 7.58 -18.99 -9.86
N MET A 33 6.88 -17.98 -10.37
CA MET A 33 7.12 -17.44 -11.70
C MET A 33 8.51 -16.81 -11.82
N GLY A 34 9.09 -16.32 -10.72
CA GLY A 34 10.46 -15.80 -10.69
C GLY A 34 11.55 -16.83 -11.09
N PHE A 35 11.26 -18.14 -11.09
CA PHE A 35 12.19 -19.16 -11.58
C PHE A 35 12.21 -19.27 -13.12
N ALA A 36 11.16 -18.79 -13.80
CA ALA A 36 11.13 -18.70 -15.25
C ALA A 36 11.79 -17.37 -15.68
N PRO A 37 12.67 -17.32 -16.70
CA PRO A 37 13.36 -16.10 -17.13
C PRO A 37 12.41 -14.99 -17.66
N LEU A 38 12.46 -14.64 -18.94
CA LEU A 38 11.70 -13.53 -19.52
C LEU A 38 10.19 -13.61 -19.24
N ILE A 39 9.61 -14.82 -19.26
CA ILE A 39 8.19 -15.06 -18.99
C ILE A 39 7.83 -14.71 -17.54
N GLY A 40 8.69 -15.06 -16.58
CA GLY A 40 8.47 -14.78 -15.16
C GLY A 40 8.44 -13.29 -14.87
N ILE A 41 9.34 -12.53 -15.49
CA ILE A 41 9.40 -11.07 -15.36
C ILE A 41 8.09 -10.42 -15.84
N ILE A 42 7.62 -10.80 -17.04
CA ILE A 42 6.38 -10.26 -17.61
C ILE A 42 5.19 -10.62 -16.71
N ALA A 43 5.11 -11.86 -16.25
CA ALA A 43 4.01 -12.31 -15.40
C ALA A 43 3.99 -11.58 -14.05
N ASN A 44 5.15 -11.44 -13.39
CA ASN A 44 5.26 -10.70 -12.13
C ASN A 44 4.89 -9.23 -12.29
N TRP A 45 5.22 -8.63 -13.43
CA TRP A 45 4.81 -7.26 -13.73
C TRP A 45 3.29 -7.11 -13.87
N ILE A 46 2.63 -8.05 -14.54
CA ILE A 46 1.16 -8.09 -14.64
C ILE A 46 0.52 -8.28 -13.26
N LEU A 47 1.05 -9.19 -12.44
CA LEU A 47 0.54 -9.42 -11.08
C LEU A 47 0.73 -8.20 -10.19
N PHE A 48 1.87 -7.52 -10.30
CA PHE A 48 2.10 -6.27 -9.59
C PHE A 48 1.07 -5.21 -9.98
N ALA A 49 0.77 -5.07 -11.28
CA ALA A 49 -0.27 -4.17 -11.75
C ALA A 49 -1.65 -4.55 -11.18
N TYR A 50 -1.94 -5.85 -11.08
CA TYR A 50 -3.18 -6.35 -10.49
C TYR A 50 -3.31 -6.04 -8.99
N PHE A 51 -2.24 -6.21 -8.21
CA PHE A 51 -2.24 -5.81 -6.79
C PHE A 51 -2.40 -4.30 -6.61
N CYS A 52 -1.83 -3.49 -7.51
CA CYS A 52 -2.06 -2.04 -7.50
C CYS A 52 -3.54 -1.70 -7.75
N ALA A 53 -4.20 -2.40 -8.69
CA ALA A 53 -5.62 -2.23 -8.95
C ALA A 53 -6.50 -2.60 -7.74
N ILE A 54 -6.22 -3.75 -7.10
CA ILE A 54 -6.90 -4.15 -5.84
C ILE A 54 -6.72 -3.08 -4.77
N TYR A 55 -5.51 -2.57 -4.60
CA TYR A 55 -5.21 -1.54 -3.61
C TYR A 55 -6.01 -0.25 -3.85
N PHE A 56 -6.11 0.20 -5.10
CA PHE A 56 -6.95 1.33 -5.49
C PHE A 56 -8.43 1.10 -5.16
N GLN A 57 -8.98 -0.05 -5.58
CA GLN A 57 -10.38 -0.38 -5.31
C GLN A 57 -10.68 -0.44 -3.80
N ILE A 58 -9.77 -0.96 -2.98
CA ILE A 58 -9.96 -1.01 -1.52
C ILE A 58 -10.06 0.40 -0.94
N ILE A 59 -9.20 1.33 -1.38
CA ILE A 59 -9.24 2.73 -0.94
C ILE A 59 -10.53 3.40 -1.40
N GLU A 60 -10.89 3.27 -2.67
CA GLU A 60 -12.07 3.90 -3.27
C GLU A 60 -13.38 3.41 -2.64
N THR A 61 -13.55 2.09 -2.53
CA THR A 61 -14.76 1.50 -1.93
C THR A 61 -14.87 1.81 -0.45
N THR A 62 -13.74 1.87 0.27
CA THR A 62 -13.76 2.29 1.68
C THR A 62 -14.09 3.78 1.81
N ALA A 63 -13.52 4.63 0.96
CA ALA A 63 -13.77 6.08 0.92
C ALA A 63 -15.25 6.41 0.67
N THR A 64 -15.96 5.59 -0.11
CA THR A 64 -17.40 5.74 -0.36
C THR A 64 -18.29 5.12 0.73
N GLY A 65 -17.70 4.48 1.74
CA GLY A 65 -18.40 3.96 2.91
C GLY A 65 -18.68 2.45 2.91
N SER A 66 -18.18 1.69 1.94
CA SER A 66 -18.28 0.22 1.96
C SER A 66 -17.66 -0.34 3.24
N THR A 67 -18.27 -1.36 3.82
CA THR A 67 -17.75 -2.08 5.00
C THR A 67 -17.04 -3.37 4.65
N GLU A 68 -17.22 -3.86 3.42
CA GLU A 68 -16.64 -5.09 2.91
C GLU A 68 -15.60 -4.81 1.83
N ALA A 69 -14.68 -5.77 1.67
CA ALA A 69 -13.68 -5.71 0.63
C ALA A 69 -14.31 -5.86 -0.76
N PRO A 70 -13.78 -5.16 -1.79
CA PRO A 70 -14.32 -5.22 -3.13
C PRO A 70 -14.19 -6.64 -3.70
N GLU A 71 -14.89 -6.92 -4.79
CA GLU A 71 -14.59 -8.10 -5.58
C GLU A 71 -13.25 -7.92 -6.32
N PHE A 72 -12.73 -9.01 -6.88
CA PHE A 72 -11.51 -8.95 -7.68
C PHE A 72 -11.72 -8.04 -8.91
N PRO A 73 -10.74 -7.20 -9.30
CA PRO A 73 -10.90 -6.30 -10.42
C PRO A 73 -11.28 -7.04 -11.71
N GLU A 74 -12.42 -6.66 -12.29
CA GLU A 74 -12.78 -7.03 -13.66
C GLU A 74 -11.94 -6.19 -14.63
N ILE A 75 -11.23 -6.87 -15.53
CA ILE A 75 -10.34 -6.21 -16.50
C ILE A 75 -11.12 -6.05 -17.80
N SER A 76 -11.66 -4.86 -18.03
CA SER A 76 -12.34 -4.51 -19.29
C SER A 76 -11.40 -3.70 -20.21
N ASN A 77 -10.62 -2.80 -19.62
CA ASN A 77 -9.60 -2.00 -20.28
C ASN A 77 -8.26 -2.18 -19.55
N PRO A 78 -7.37 -3.08 -20.02
CA PRO A 78 -6.11 -3.37 -19.34
C PRO A 78 -5.24 -2.13 -19.06
N VAL A 79 -5.30 -1.11 -19.90
CA VAL A 79 -4.52 0.12 -19.71
C VAL A 79 -5.09 0.94 -18.55
N GLY A 80 -6.40 1.19 -18.55
CA GLY A 80 -7.06 1.97 -17.50
C GLY A 80 -7.13 1.23 -16.17
N ASP A 81 -7.37 -0.08 -16.21
CA ASP A 81 -7.71 -0.88 -15.04
C ASP A 81 -6.47 -1.43 -14.33
N LEU A 82 -5.35 -1.64 -15.06
CA LEU A 82 -4.11 -2.18 -14.50
C LEU A 82 -2.93 -1.22 -14.61
N LEU A 83 -2.63 -0.74 -15.83
CA LEU A 83 -1.41 0.06 -16.06
C LEU A 83 -1.48 1.42 -15.38
N VAL A 84 -2.64 2.10 -15.41
CA VAL A 84 -2.78 3.42 -14.79
C VAL A 84 -2.60 3.36 -13.26
N PRO A 85 -3.28 2.46 -12.49
CA PRO A 85 -3.02 2.29 -11.07
C PRO A 85 -1.56 1.97 -10.76
N MET A 86 -0.95 1.06 -11.52
CA MET A 86 0.46 0.72 -11.35
C MET A 86 1.39 1.92 -11.57
N CYS A 87 1.20 2.65 -12.67
CA CYS A 87 1.97 3.86 -12.97
C CYS A 87 1.79 4.92 -11.87
N LYS A 88 0.59 5.03 -11.29
CA LYS A 88 0.33 5.93 -10.15
C LYS A 88 1.11 5.52 -8.90
N VAL A 89 1.07 4.24 -8.52
CA VAL A 89 1.85 3.71 -7.37
C VAL A 89 3.35 3.94 -7.59
N CYS A 90 3.88 3.54 -8.76
CA CYS A 90 5.29 3.74 -9.09
C CYS A 90 5.68 5.22 -9.11
N GLY A 91 4.84 6.08 -9.70
CA GLY A 91 5.07 7.52 -9.77
C GLY A 91 5.14 8.16 -8.38
N VAL A 92 4.21 7.82 -7.49
CA VAL A 92 4.23 8.30 -6.10
C VAL A 92 5.44 7.75 -5.35
N ALA A 93 5.75 6.45 -5.47
CA ALA A 93 6.91 5.86 -4.82
C ALA A 93 8.21 6.54 -5.26
N LEU A 94 8.41 6.69 -6.57
CA LEU A 94 9.60 7.35 -7.11
C LEU A 94 9.69 8.81 -6.65
N ALA A 95 8.58 9.57 -6.69
CA ALA A 95 8.58 10.97 -6.28
C ALA A 95 8.87 11.13 -4.78
N VAL A 96 8.19 10.36 -3.93
CA VAL A 96 8.29 10.49 -2.46
C VAL A 96 9.64 9.98 -1.95
N PHE A 97 10.18 8.91 -2.52
CA PHE A 97 11.49 8.37 -2.13
C PHE A 97 12.67 9.03 -2.88
N SER A 98 12.41 9.90 -3.87
CA SER A 98 13.48 10.58 -4.63
C SER A 98 14.49 11.33 -3.77
N PRO A 99 14.15 12.01 -2.64
CA PRO A 99 15.16 12.69 -1.83
C PRO A 99 16.11 11.70 -1.15
N LEU A 100 15.58 10.56 -0.68
CA LEU A 100 16.39 9.48 -0.11
C LEU A 100 17.33 8.89 -1.18
N ILE A 101 16.78 8.57 -2.35
CA ILE A 101 17.54 8.01 -3.47
C ILE A 101 18.65 8.99 -3.87
N ALA A 102 18.32 10.27 -4.09
CA ALA A 102 19.29 11.30 -4.46
C ALA A 102 20.42 11.45 -3.41
N TYR A 103 20.09 11.40 -2.12
CA TYR A 103 21.08 11.44 -1.04
C TYR A 103 22.03 10.24 -1.08
N LEU A 104 21.49 9.03 -1.28
CA LEU A 104 22.30 7.80 -1.37
C LEU A 104 23.25 7.80 -2.59
N PHE A 105 22.87 8.47 -3.68
CA PHE A 105 23.74 8.62 -4.86
C PHE A 105 24.73 9.79 -4.76
N ALA A 106 24.44 10.80 -3.94
CA ALA A 106 25.26 11.99 -3.83
C ALA A 106 26.42 11.86 -2.81
N VAL A 107 26.39 10.84 -1.95
CA VAL A 107 27.32 10.71 -0.81
C VAL A 107 27.91 9.30 -0.75
N ASP A 108 29.25 9.19 -0.73
CA ASP A 108 29.96 7.91 -0.67
C ASP A 108 29.74 7.16 0.66
N THR A 109 29.57 7.90 1.76
CA THR A 109 29.33 7.36 3.10
C THR A 109 28.08 7.99 3.72
N PRO A 110 26.87 7.48 3.38
CA PRO A 110 25.62 8.04 3.88
C PRO A 110 25.51 7.96 5.40
N SER A 111 25.32 9.11 6.06
CA SER A 111 24.99 9.14 7.49
C SER A 111 23.67 8.40 7.75
N ALA A 112 23.70 7.40 8.62
CA ALA A 112 22.52 6.63 9.02
C ALA A 112 21.39 7.54 9.53
N GLY A 113 21.72 8.59 10.29
CA GLY A 113 20.73 9.54 10.81
C GLY A 113 19.95 10.26 9.71
N VAL A 114 20.63 10.64 8.62
CA VAL A 114 19.99 11.29 7.47
C VAL A 114 19.16 10.29 6.68
N VAL A 115 19.65 9.06 6.48
CA VAL A 115 18.90 7.97 5.85
C VAL A 115 17.60 7.70 6.60
N PHE A 116 17.66 7.55 7.92
CA PHE A 116 16.47 7.33 8.75
C PHE A 116 15.51 8.52 8.71
N ALA A 117 16.02 9.76 8.73
CA ALA A 117 15.17 10.94 8.63
C ALA A 117 14.42 11.01 7.30
N LEU A 118 15.10 10.76 6.18
CA LEU A 118 14.50 10.79 4.83
C LEU A 118 13.55 9.61 4.62
N ALA A 119 13.92 8.40 5.05
CA ALA A 119 13.05 7.22 4.99
C ALA A 119 11.80 7.40 5.86
N GLY A 120 11.95 7.95 7.06
CA GLY A 120 10.84 8.27 7.95
C GLY A 120 9.91 9.32 7.35
N ALA A 121 10.45 10.41 6.79
CA ALA A 121 9.66 11.42 6.09
C ALA A 121 8.89 10.82 4.91
N ALA A 122 9.53 9.97 4.09
CA ALA A 122 8.88 9.26 2.99
C ALA A 122 7.77 8.32 3.50
N ALA A 123 8.00 7.56 4.56
CA ALA A 123 7.01 6.65 5.15
C ALA A 123 5.79 7.39 5.73
N VAL A 124 5.99 8.60 6.29
CA VAL A 124 4.88 9.45 6.76
C VAL A 124 4.17 10.13 5.59
N TYR A 125 4.85 10.47 4.50
CA TYR A 125 4.23 11.19 3.39
C TYR A 125 3.51 10.27 2.40
N PHE A 126 4.08 9.09 2.14
CA PHE A 126 3.62 8.15 1.12
C PHE A 126 2.14 7.73 1.26
N PRO A 127 1.62 7.34 2.44
CA PRO A 127 0.23 6.89 2.57
C PRO A 127 -0.77 8.00 2.22
N MET A 128 -0.51 9.24 2.67
CA MET A 128 -1.36 10.39 2.33
C MET A 128 -1.25 10.76 0.84
N ALA A 129 -0.06 10.70 0.26
CA ALA A 129 0.13 10.95 -1.17
C ALA A 129 -0.60 9.91 -2.04
N MET A 130 -0.54 8.64 -1.66
CA MET A 130 -1.28 7.57 -2.33
C MET A 130 -2.79 7.81 -2.25
N MET A 131 -3.31 8.10 -1.05
CA MET A 131 -4.73 8.41 -0.87
C MET A 131 -5.17 9.62 -1.71
N ALA A 132 -4.36 10.69 -1.75
CA ALA A 132 -4.63 11.87 -2.57
C ALA A 132 -4.73 11.53 -4.06
N VAL A 133 -3.78 10.74 -4.58
CA VAL A 133 -3.73 10.33 -5.99
C VAL A 133 -4.89 9.40 -6.37
N VAL A 134 -5.31 8.52 -5.45
CA VAL A 134 -6.47 7.65 -5.65
C VAL A 134 -7.76 8.49 -5.70
N VAL A 135 -8.00 9.30 -4.67
CA VAL A 135 -9.24 10.08 -4.53
C VAL A 135 -9.37 11.17 -5.59
N LEU A 136 -8.29 11.92 -5.85
CA LEU A 136 -8.32 13.03 -6.82
C LEU A 136 -8.11 12.57 -8.26
N GLY A 137 -7.65 11.32 -8.47
CA GLY A 137 -7.58 10.70 -9.78
C GLY A 137 -6.39 11.09 -10.66
N TYR A 138 -5.51 12.01 -10.25
CA TYR A 138 -4.32 12.44 -11.02
C TYR A 138 -3.03 12.43 -10.20
N LEU A 139 -1.89 12.18 -10.86
CA LEU A 139 -0.58 12.06 -10.20
C LEU A 139 -0.11 13.34 -9.49
N GLY A 140 -0.44 14.51 -10.02
CA GLY A 140 -0.10 15.80 -9.41
C GLY A 140 -0.69 16.03 -8.01
N ALA A 141 -1.67 15.22 -7.59
CA ALA A 141 -2.25 15.25 -6.26
C ALA A 141 -1.24 14.93 -5.15
N MET A 142 -0.12 14.27 -5.49
CA MET A 142 0.97 13.98 -4.56
C MET A 142 1.81 15.21 -4.17
N GLY A 143 1.48 16.41 -4.68
CA GLY A 143 2.22 17.63 -4.41
C GLY A 143 2.18 18.05 -2.92
N PRO A 144 3.27 18.61 -2.37
CA PRO A 144 3.33 19.01 -0.95
C PRO A 144 2.23 19.99 -0.55
N GLN A 145 1.79 20.84 -1.49
CA GLN A 145 0.71 21.79 -1.31
C GLN A 145 -0.67 21.14 -1.05
N ILE A 146 -0.85 19.87 -1.45
CA ILE A 146 -2.08 19.10 -1.19
C ILE A 146 -1.87 18.19 0.01
N VAL A 147 -0.75 17.44 0.03
CA VAL A 147 -0.49 16.36 0.99
C VAL A 147 -0.15 16.90 2.38
N VAL A 148 0.75 17.90 2.50
CA VAL A 148 1.18 18.40 3.82
C VAL A 148 0.01 19.02 4.60
N PRO A 149 -0.82 19.90 4.01
CA PRO A 149 -2.00 20.40 4.71
C PRO A 149 -2.99 19.30 5.05
N ALA A 150 -3.11 18.25 4.22
CA ALA A 150 -4.00 17.14 4.50
C ALA A 150 -3.51 16.28 5.67
N ILE A 151 -2.21 16.04 5.82
CA ILE A 151 -1.62 15.38 7.00
C ILE A 151 -1.98 16.15 8.27
N CYS A 152 -1.81 17.47 8.25
CA CYS A 152 -2.16 18.32 9.39
C CYS A 152 -3.67 18.28 9.70
N ARG A 153 -4.52 18.33 8.66
CA ARG A 153 -5.99 18.38 8.81
C ARG A 153 -6.62 17.03 9.16
N ALA A 154 -6.04 15.92 8.70
CA ALA A 154 -6.45 14.57 9.11
C ALA A 154 -6.18 14.31 10.62
N GLY A 155 -5.26 15.07 11.21
CA GLY A 155 -5.04 15.14 12.65
C GLY A 155 -4.58 13.82 13.26
N GLY A 156 -5.00 13.56 14.50
CA GLY A 156 -4.56 12.39 15.28
C GLY A 156 -4.91 11.03 14.66
N LEU A 157 -5.96 10.97 13.83
CA LEU A 157 -6.35 9.74 13.14
C LEU A 157 -5.25 9.30 12.17
N TYR A 158 -4.66 10.24 11.44
CA TYR A 158 -3.57 9.95 10.51
C TYR A 158 -2.31 9.47 11.23
N TRP A 159 -1.93 10.13 12.32
CA TRP A 159 -0.75 9.74 13.08
C TRP A 159 -0.90 8.37 13.73
N LEU A 160 -2.10 8.07 14.26
CA LEU A 160 -2.43 6.72 14.74
C LEU A 160 -2.30 5.70 13.61
N SER A 161 -2.81 6.01 12.42
CA SER A 161 -2.70 5.16 11.24
C SER A 161 -1.25 4.89 10.83
N VAL A 162 -0.42 5.93 10.72
CA VAL A 162 1.01 5.80 10.40
C VAL A 162 1.72 4.95 11.45
N PHE A 163 1.45 5.17 12.75
CA PHE A 163 2.03 4.38 13.83
C PHE A 163 1.62 2.90 13.76
N LEU A 164 0.33 2.62 13.52
CA LEU A 164 -0.17 1.26 13.38
C LEU A 164 0.43 0.56 12.16
N LEU A 165 0.57 1.26 11.03
CA LEU A 165 1.24 0.73 9.84
C LEU A 165 2.70 0.42 10.12
N LEU A 166 3.42 1.32 10.80
CA LEU A 166 4.82 1.07 11.19
C LEU A 166 4.94 -0.18 12.05
N MET A 167 4.09 -0.33 13.07
CA MET A 167 4.09 -1.51 13.95
C MET A 167 3.77 -2.80 13.17
N LEU A 168 2.84 -2.73 12.23
CA LEU A 168 2.48 -3.83 11.35
C LEU A 168 3.63 -4.24 10.42
N TYR A 169 4.35 -3.27 9.83
CA TYR A 169 5.53 -3.54 9.01
C TYR A 169 6.70 -4.11 9.83
N LEU A 170 6.96 -3.57 11.03
CA LEU A 170 7.95 -4.14 11.94
C LEU A 170 7.58 -5.58 12.32
N GLY A 171 6.30 -5.81 12.63
CA GLY A 171 5.77 -7.15 12.90
C GLY A 171 5.97 -8.11 11.73
N GLN A 172 5.77 -7.67 10.49
CA GLN A 172 6.05 -8.46 9.30
C GLN A 172 7.52 -8.86 9.22
N ILE A 173 8.46 -7.94 9.48
CA ILE A 173 9.90 -8.25 9.44
C ILE A 173 10.21 -9.40 10.41
N TYR A 174 9.74 -9.32 11.66
CA TYR A 174 9.94 -10.38 12.66
C TYR A 174 9.28 -11.71 12.26
N VAL A 175 8.05 -11.65 11.73
CA VAL A 175 7.32 -12.85 11.31
C VAL A 175 8.03 -13.54 10.15
N VAL A 176 8.50 -12.78 9.16
CA VAL A 176 9.21 -13.31 7.97
C VAL A 176 10.56 -13.90 8.37
N ASP A 177 11.34 -13.20 9.20
CA ASP A 177 12.64 -13.67 9.72
C ASP A 177 12.50 -14.99 10.49
N ALA A 178 11.46 -15.11 11.32
CA ALA A 178 11.20 -16.33 12.10
C ALA A 178 10.89 -17.58 11.25
N VAL A 179 10.42 -17.41 10.01
CA VAL A 179 10.04 -18.50 9.10
C VAL A 179 10.97 -18.67 7.91
N GLU A 180 11.99 -17.81 7.77
CA GLU A 180 12.90 -17.80 6.62
C GLU A 180 13.66 -19.13 6.48
N GLY A 181 13.95 -19.80 7.60
CA GLY A 181 14.64 -21.09 7.62
C GLY A 181 13.79 -22.30 7.19
N ILE A 182 12.48 -22.14 6.95
CA ILE A 182 11.58 -23.25 6.59
C ILE A 182 11.19 -23.12 5.11
N PRO A 183 11.67 -24.04 4.23
CA PRO A 183 11.31 -24.03 2.82
C PRO A 183 9.79 -24.02 2.60
N PHE A 184 9.32 -23.22 1.64
CA PHE A 184 7.91 -23.00 1.28
C PHE A 184 7.02 -22.34 2.33
N LEU A 185 7.15 -22.68 3.62
CA LEU A 185 6.34 -22.08 4.69
C LEU A 185 6.61 -20.57 4.79
N GLY A 186 7.87 -20.15 4.69
CA GLY A 186 8.20 -18.73 4.72
C GLY A 186 7.56 -17.92 3.59
N GLN A 187 7.44 -18.50 2.39
CA GLN A 187 6.80 -17.85 1.25
C GLN A 187 5.29 -17.74 1.41
N ILE A 188 4.64 -18.79 1.92
CA ILE A 188 3.20 -18.78 2.19
C ILE A 188 2.86 -17.75 3.28
N VAL A 189 3.63 -17.74 4.37
CA VAL A 189 3.43 -16.79 5.47
C VAL A 189 3.68 -15.36 4.97
N SER A 190 4.77 -15.13 4.23
CA SER A 190 5.06 -13.82 3.65
C SER A 190 3.95 -13.33 2.72
N ALA A 191 3.39 -14.22 1.88
CA ALA A 191 2.27 -13.90 1.00
C ALA A 191 1.01 -13.47 1.77
N VAL A 192 0.63 -14.24 2.81
CA VAL A 192 -0.53 -13.94 3.65
C VAL A 192 -0.34 -12.62 4.40
N VAL A 193 0.82 -12.41 5.00
CA VAL A 193 1.12 -11.17 5.72
C VAL A 193 1.15 -9.97 4.77
N SER A 194 1.76 -10.10 3.60
CA SER A 194 1.84 -9.01 2.61
C SER A 194 0.45 -8.61 2.10
N MET A 195 -0.41 -9.59 1.80
CA MET A 195 -1.81 -9.29 1.41
C MET A 195 -2.62 -8.69 2.55
N TYR A 196 -2.47 -9.21 3.76
CA TYR A 196 -3.11 -8.63 4.94
C TYR A 196 -2.71 -7.16 5.12
N LEU A 197 -1.43 -6.83 4.98
CA LEU A 197 -0.94 -5.46 5.08
C LEU A 197 -1.46 -4.55 3.97
N LEU A 198 -1.46 -5.02 2.72
CA LEU A 198 -2.00 -4.26 1.59
C LEU A 198 -3.46 -3.89 1.83
N MET A 199 -4.28 -4.87 2.25
CA MET A 199 -5.70 -4.65 2.54
C MET A 199 -5.91 -3.72 3.73
N THR A 200 -5.15 -3.93 4.80
CA THR A 200 -5.23 -3.12 6.03
C THR A 200 -4.82 -1.68 5.76
N ASN A 201 -3.76 -1.47 4.98
CA ASN A 201 -3.30 -0.15 4.57
C ASN A 201 -4.35 0.58 3.71
N GLY A 202 -4.86 -0.07 2.66
CA GLY A 202 -5.90 0.53 1.81
C GLY A 202 -7.16 0.88 2.61
N ARG A 203 -7.60 -0.02 3.50
CA ARG A 203 -8.75 0.21 4.39
C ARG A 203 -8.51 1.40 5.31
N MET A 204 -7.34 1.49 5.91
CA MET A 204 -7.00 2.56 6.83
C MET A 204 -7.02 3.92 6.14
N LEU A 205 -6.45 4.02 4.93
CA LEU A 205 -6.49 5.25 4.13
C LEU A 205 -7.90 5.64 3.72
N GLY A 206 -8.70 4.70 3.22
CA GLY A 206 -10.08 4.99 2.87
C GLY A 206 -10.90 5.50 4.06
N ILE A 207 -10.69 4.95 5.27
CA ILE A 207 -11.35 5.43 6.49
C ILE A 207 -10.90 6.85 6.83
N ILE A 208 -9.59 7.13 6.78
CA ILE A 208 -9.07 8.48 7.05
C ILE A 208 -9.74 9.49 6.12
N TYR A 209 -9.82 9.19 4.82
CA TYR A 209 -10.52 10.06 3.89
C TYR A 209 -12.00 10.20 4.22
N ARG A 210 -12.71 9.10 4.48
CA ARG A 210 -14.15 9.14 4.78
C ARG A 210 -14.47 9.98 6.01
N GLU A 211 -13.74 9.79 7.11
CA GLU A 211 -13.97 10.48 8.38
C GLU A 211 -13.52 11.94 8.34
N ARG A 212 -12.53 12.27 7.50
CA ARG A 212 -11.92 13.61 7.44
C ARG A 212 -12.14 14.33 6.11
N ARG A 213 -13.14 13.89 5.34
CA ARG A 213 -13.40 14.38 3.98
C ARG A 213 -13.59 15.89 3.95
N GLU A 214 -14.40 16.40 4.88
CA GLU A 214 -14.71 17.83 4.99
C GLU A 214 -13.48 18.65 5.40
N GLU A 215 -12.64 18.16 6.32
CA GLU A 215 -11.45 18.92 6.73
C GLU A 215 -10.34 18.87 5.68
N MET A 216 -10.24 17.82 4.86
CA MET A 216 -9.23 17.73 3.81
C MET A 216 -9.44 18.72 2.66
N GLY A 217 -10.66 19.21 2.44
CA GLY A 217 -10.97 20.23 1.43
C GLY A 217 -10.46 19.87 0.03
N TRP A 218 -10.46 18.58 -0.30
CA TRP A 218 -10.05 18.05 -1.60
C TRP A 218 -11.18 18.11 -2.63
N ILE A 219 -12.42 18.37 -2.17
CA ILE A 219 -13.64 18.56 -2.96
C ILE A 219 -14.58 19.48 -2.18
#